data_AF-A0A436H6P9-F1
#
_entry.id   AF-A0A436H6P9-F1
#
_cell.length_a   1.000
_cell.length_b   1.000
_cell.length_c   1.000
_cell.angle_alpha   90.00
_cell.angle_beta   90.00
_cell.angle_gamma   90.00
#
_symmetry.space_group_name_H-M   'P 1'
#
loop_
_entity.id
_entity.type
_entity.pdbx_description
1 polymer ?
#
loop_
_entity_poly.entity_id
_entity_poly.type
_entity_poly.pdbx_seq_one_letter_code
_entity_poly.pdbx_strand_id
1 'polypeptide(L)'
;MRVLVVQNYDNTGLGQVGAALAEAGADLDLRLPYKGDPLPDDAAGHDAMIVLGGGQNALADDEYPYFPALLELTRDFADKDRAVLGICLGSQLVARAFGGENRIGGAN
;
A
#
# COMPACT_ATOMS: atom_id res chain seq x y z
N MET A 1 -4.07 -3.50 -17.58
CA MET A 1 -4.32 -3.41 -16.13
C MET A 1 -3.48 -2.27 -15.59
N ARG A 2 -4.06 -1.31 -14.87
CA ARG A 2 -3.33 -0.22 -14.22
C ARG A 2 -3.26 -0.45 -12.72
N VAL A 3 -2.07 -0.51 -12.16
CA VAL A 3 -1.83 -0.87 -10.75
C VAL A 3 -1.23 0.30 -10.01
N LEU A 4 -1.90 0.75 -8.95
CA LEU A 4 -1.34 1.70 -8.01
C LEU A 4 -0.29 0.99 -7.14
N VAL A 5 0.92 1.52 -7.08
CA VAL A 5 1.99 1.00 -6.23
C VAL A 5 2.37 2.07 -5.23
N VAL A 6 2.10 1.83 -3.95
CA VAL A 6 2.48 2.72 -2.85
C VAL A 6 3.77 2.22 -2.25
N GLN A 7 4.85 2.99 -2.42
CA GLN A 7 6.15 2.71 -1.85
C GLN A 7 6.32 3.49 -0.55
N ASN A 8 6.63 2.80 0.54
CA ASN A 8 6.80 3.40 1.86
C ASN A 8 8.28 3.63 2.23
N TYR A 9 9.22 3.01 1.51
CA TYR A 9 10.66 3.10 1.80
C TYR A 9 11.50 2.93 0.51
N ASP A 10 12.60 3.68 0.40
CA ASP A 10 13.41 3.77 -0.83
C ASP A 10 14.06 2.46 -1.28
N ASN A 11 14.46 1.61 -0.32
CA ASN A 11 15.10 0.33 -0.60
C ASN A 11 14.12 -0.85 -0.67
N THR A 12 12.81 -0.60 -0.77
CA THR A 12 11.80 -1.65 -0.92
C THR A 12 11.12 -1.53 -2.29
N GLY A 13 11.67 -2.26 -3.27
CA GLY A 13 11.08 -2.37 -4.61
C GLY A 13 10.09 -3.52 -4.76
N LEU A 14 9.47 -3.62 -5.94
CA LEU A 14 8.46 -4.65 -6.25
C LEU A 14 9.01 -6.08 -6.36
N GLY A 15 10.32 -6.26 -6.53
CA GLY A 15 10.94 -7.58 -6.64
C GLY A 15 10.24 -8.50 -7.65
N GLN A 16 9.91 -9.73 -7.23
CA GLN A 16 9.21 -10.72 -8.07
C GLN A 16 7.80 -10.29 -8.48
N VAL A 17 7.12 -9.48 -7.67
CA VAL A 17 5.79 -8.94 -8.03
C VAL A 17 5.93 -8.00 -9.24
N GLY A 18 7.03 -7.24 -9.31
CA GLY A 18 7.31 -6.36 -10.45
C GLY A 18 7.53 -7.14 -11.75
N ALA A 19 8.21 -8.28 -11.68
CA ALA A 19 8.39 -9.16 -12.84
C ALA A 19 7.04 -9.72 -13.33
N ALA A 20 6.20 -10.23 -12.42
CA ALA A 20 4.88 -10.75 -12.77
C ALA A 20 3.95 -9.68 -13.37
N LEU A 21 3.98 -8.45 -12.84
CA LEU A 21 3.21 -7.33 -13.38
C LEU A 21 3.68 -6.94 -14.79
N ALA A 22 4.99 -6.94 -15.03
CA ALA A 22 5.56 -6.67 -16.34
C ALA A 22 5.17 -7.75 -17.36
N GLU A 23 5.24 -9.03 -16.98
CA GLU A 23 4.78 -10.15 -17.82
C GLU A 23 3.29 -10.06 -18.15
N ALA A 24 2.48 -9.54 -17.22
CA ALA A 24 1.05 -9.28 -17.43
C ALA A 24 0.75 -8.00 -18.23
N GLY A 25 1.77 -7.23 -18.63
CA GLY A 25 1.61 -5.96 -19.35
C GLY A 25 0.90 -4.88 -18.52
N ALA A 26 1.13 -4.86 -17.20
CA ALA A 26 0.53 -3.87 -16.31
C ALA A 26 1.19 -2.50 -16.45
N ASP A 27 0.38 -1.45 -16.42
CA ASP A 27 0.81 -0.05 -16.26
C ASP A 27 0.92 0.27 -14.76
N LEU A 28 2.07 0.78 -14.32
CA LEU A 28 2.34 1.01 -12.90
C LEU A 28 2.29 2.50 -12.58
N ASP A 29 1.39 2.87 -11.67
CA ASP A 29 1.32 4.21 -11.06
C ASP A 29 2.04 4.16 -9.71
N LEU A 30 3.33 4.49 -9.70
CA LEU A 30 4.15 4.48 -8.49
C LEU A 30 4.00 5.79 -7.71
N ARG A 31 3.64 5.69 -6.43
CA ARG A 31 3.54 6.83 -5.49
C ARG A 31 4.48 6.65 -4.31
N LEU A 32 5.21 7.70 -3.97
CA LEU A 32 6.15 7.77 -2.85
C LEU A 32 5.62 8.77 -1.81
N PRO A 33 4.53 8.48 -1.07
CA PRO A 33 3.94 9.42 -0.13
C PRO A 33 4.88 9.81 1.01
N TYR A 34 5.83 8.95 1.37
CA TYR A 34 6.91 9.28 2.31
C TYR A 34 7.87 10.38 1.80
N LYS A 35 7.81 10.72 0.50
CA LYS A 35 8.51 11.85 -0.13
C LYS A 35 7.56 13.00 -0.51
N GLY A 36 6.30 12.93 -0.12
CA GLY A 36 5.30 13.96 -0.36
C GLY A 36 4.45 13.77 -1.63
N ASP A 37 4.59 12.65 -2.36
CA ASP A 37 3.67 12.37 -3.45
C ASP A 37 2.23 12.23 -2.92
N PRO A 38 1.23 12.83 -3.60
CA PRO A 38 -0.15 12.63 -3.19
C PRO A 38 -0.61 11.21 -3.51
N LEU A 39 -1.39 10.64 -2.59
CA LEU A 39 -2.21 9.48 -2.89
C LEU A 39 -3.40 9.92 -3.76
N PRO A 40 -3.92 9.06 -4.64
CA PRO A 40 -5.21 9.28 -5.28
C PRO A 40 -6.33 9.45 -4.25
N ASP A 41 -7.32 10.28 -4.56
CA ASP A 41 -8.47 10.52 -3.68
C ASP A 41 -9.36 9.27 -3.54
N ASP A 42 -9.36 8.42 -4.56
CA ASP A 42 -10.08 7.16 -4.60
C ASP A 42 -9.40 6.17 -5.57
N ALA A 43 -9.95 4.97 -5.70
CA ALA A 43 -9.43 3.94 -6.58
C ALA A 43 -9.57 4.27 -8.07
N ALA A 44 -10.36 5.29 -8.47
CA ALA A 44 -10.73 5.51 -9.86
C ALA A 44 -9.48 5.62 -10.76
N GLY A 45 -9.48 4.85 -11.86
CA GLY A 45 -8.34 4.77 -12.78
C GLY A 45 -7.34 3.64 -12.48
N HIS A 46 -7.50 2.87 -11.40
CA HIS A 46 -6.66 1.71 -11.10
C HIS A 46 -7.50 0.44 -10.95
N ASP A 47 -6.99 -0.69 -11.45
CA ASP A 47 -7.64 -2.00 -11.34
C ASP A 47 -7.24 -2.73 -10.04
N ALA A 48 -6.08 -2.39 -9.47
CA ALA A 48 -5.55 -2.97 -8.24
C ALA A 48 -4.58 -2.02 -7.52
N MET A 49 -4.33 -2.28 -6.24
CA MET A 49 -3.35 -1.57 -5.43
C MET A 49 -2.34 -2.54 -4.79
N ILE A 50 -1.08 -2.12 -4.75
CA ILE A 50 -0.01 -2.76 -3.99
C ILE A 50 0.53 -1.77 -2.98
N VAL A 51 0.56 -2.16 -1.71
CA VAL A 51 1.21 -1.41 -0.64
C VAL A 51 2.47 -2.13 -0.24
N LEU A 52 3.63 -1.52 -0.52
CA LEU A 52 4.93 -2.12 -0.25
C LEU A 52 5.31 -2.06 1.23
N GLY A 53 6.35 -2.80 1.58
CA GLY A 53 6.92 -2.80 2.92
C GLY A 53 7.65 -1.50 3.27
N GLY A 54 8.14 -1.45 4.50
CA GLY A 54 8.96 -0.37 5.02
C GLY A 54 9.34 -0.63 6.48
N GLY A 55 10.29 0.14 7.01
CA GLY A 55 10.79 0.00 8.39
C GLY A 55 9.92 0.70 9.46
N GLN A 56 8.78 1.28 9.07
CA GLN A 56 7.91 2.05 9.94
C GLN A 56 7.13 1.18 10.92
N ASN A 57 6.73 1.80 12.04
CA ASN A 57 5.66 1.30 12.88
C ASN A 57 4.31 1.62 12.22
N ALA A 58 3.51 0.58 11.93
CA ALA A 58 2.18 0.72 11.33
C ALA A 58 1.15 1.47 12.19
N LEU A 59 1.48 1.89 13.42
CA LEU A 59 0.64 2.72 14.30
C LEU A 59 1.16 4.17 14.44
N ALA A 60 2.25 4.53 13.77
CA ALA A 60 2.88 5.85 13.89
C ALA A 60 2.28 6.89 12.93
N ASP A 61 0.97 7.14 13.04
CA ASP A 61 0.27 8.09 12.17
C ASP A 61 0.81 9.54 12.32
N ASP A 62 1.29 9.92 13.50
CA ASP A 62 1.91 11.24 13.75
C ASP A 62 3.21 11.45 12.96
N GLU A 63 3.98 10.37 12.75
CA GLU A 63 5.25 10.41 11.98
C GLU A 63 5.00 10.21 10.48
N TYR A 64 3.97 9.45 10.12
CA TYR A 64 3.60 9.12 8.75
C TYR A 64 2.14 9.51 8.47
N PRO A 65 1.84 10.82 8.33
CA PRO A 65 0.47 11.35 8.27
C PRO A 65 -0.33 10.89 7.04
N TYR A 66 0.30 10.23 6.06
CA TYR A 66 -0.39 9.63 4.92
C TYR A 66 -1.01 8.27 5.25
N PHE A 67 -0.67 7.62 6.37
CA PHE A 67 -1.21 6.30 6.71
C PHE A 67 -2.73 6.29 6.87
N PRO A 68 -3.39 7.24 7.56
CA PRO A 68 -4.85 7.28 7.59
C PRO A 68 -5.47 7.36 6.20
N ALA A 69 -4.94 8.21 5.31
CA ALA A 69 -5.42 8.33 3.93
C ALA A 69 -5.21 7.02 3.13
N LEU A 70 -4.08 6.33 3.33
CA LEU A 70 -3.81 5.03 2.71
C LEU A 70 -4.77 3.93 3.20
N LEU A 71 -5.18 3.99 4.47
CA LEU A 71 -6.20 3.09 5.01
C LEU A 71 -7.57 3.34 4.39
N GLU A 72 -7.99 4.61 4.25
CA GLU A 72 -9.24 4.95 3.55
C GLU A 72 -9.20 4.51 2.08
N LEU A 73 -8.09 4.78 1.39
CA LEU A 73 -7.91 4.32 0.00
C LEU A 73 -7.96 2.79 -0.10
N THR A 74 -7.40 2.07 0.87
CA THR A 74 -7.50 0.60 0.94
C THR A 74 -8.94 0.13 1.05
N ARG A 75 -9.77 0.79 1.86
CA ARG A 75 -11.20 0.48 1.96
C ARG A 75 -11.92 0.79 0.65
N ASP A 76 -11.62 1.93 0.03
CA ASP A 76 -12.24 2.33 -1.24
C ASP A 76 -11.95 1.34 -2.38
N PHE A 77 -10.73 0.78 -2.48
CA PHE A 77 -10.43 -0.30 -3.41
C PHE A 77 -11.30 -1.54 -3.13
N ALA A 78 -11.42 -1.96 -1.87
CA ALA A 78 -12.21 -3.12 -1.49
C ALA A 78 -13.72 -2.91 -1.74
N ASP A 79 -14.26 -1.73 -1.42
CA ASP A 79 -15.66 -1.37 -1.63
C ASP A 79 -16.04 -1.34 -3.12
N LYS A 80 -15.05 -1.16 -4.00
CA LYS A 80 -15.20 -1.20 -5.47
C LYS A 80 -14.84 -2.56 -6.09
N ASP A 81 -14.72 -3.62 -5.28
CA ASP A 81 -14.32 -4.97 -5.69
C ASP A 81 -12.97 -5.03 -6.42
N ARG A 82 -12.01 -4.19 -6.00
CA ARG A 82 -10.65 -4.13 -6.58
C ARG A 82 -9.62 -4.76 -5.66
N ALA A 83 -8.66 -5.45 -6.26
CA ALA A 83 -7.67 -6.20 -5.52
C ALA A 83 -6.69 -5.29 -4.77
N VAL A 84 -6.38 -5.64 -3.52
CA VAL A 84 -5.33 -5.01 -2.72
C VAL A 84 -4.33 -6.06 -2.24
N LEU A 85 -3.04 -5.81 -2.48
CA LEU A 85 -1.94 -6.61 -1.95
C LEU A 85 -1.09 -5.77 -0.99
N GLY A 86 -1.07 -6.12 0.28
CA GLY A 86 -0.16 -5.55 1.27
C GLY A 86 1.05 -6.45 1.51
N ILE A 87 2.26 -5.88 1.52
CA ILE A 87 3.51 -6.61 1.76
C ILE A 87 4.21 -6.05 3.01
N CYS A 88 4.52 -6.90 4.00
CA CYS A 88 5.18 -6.50 5.25
C CYS A 88 4.42 -5.37 5.98
N LEU A 89 4.96 -4.15 6.06
CA LEU A 89 4.22 -2.97 6.54
C LEU A 89 2.90 -2.79 5.79
N GLY A 90 2.88 -3.04 4.48
CA GLY A 90 1.66 -2.96 3.70
C GLY A 90 0.57 -3.92 4.17
N SER A 91 0.91 -5.16 4.56
CA SER A 91 -0.09 -6.10 5.06
C SER A 91 -0.62 -5.70 6.43
N GLN A 92 0.26 -5.12 7.27
CA GLN A 92 -0.08 -4.54 8.55
C GLN A 92 -1.07 -3.37 8.39
N LEU A 93 -0.86 -2.49 7.43
CA LEU A 93 -1.76 -1.36 7.14
C LEU A 93 -3.09 -1.81 6.53
N VAL A 94 -3.06 -2.80 5.63
CA VAL A 94 -4.29 -3.42 5.08
C VAL A 94 -5.12 -4.07 6.20
N ALA A 95 -4.49 -4.83 7.11
CA ALA A 95 -5.19 -5.41 8.24
C ALA A 95 -5.83 -4.32 9.12
N ARG A 96 -5.08 -3.26 9.44
CA ARG A 96 -5.56 -2.10 10.20
C ARG A 96 -6.76 -1.42 9.54
N ALA A 97 -6.76 -1.32 8.21
CA ALA A 97 -7.89 -0.75 7.46
C ALA A 97 -9.20 -1.47 7.78
N PHE A 98 -9.17 -2.79 7.96
CA PHE A 98 -10.37 -3.60 8.24
C PHE A 98 -10.50 -4.02 9.71
N GLY A 99 -9.96 -3.22 10.64
CA GLY A 99 -10.12 -3.43 12.08
C GLY A 99 -9.18 -4.47 12.70
N GLY A 100 -8.17 -4.93 11.95
CA GLY A 100 -7.09 -5.75 12.48
C GLY A 100 -6.25 -4.99 13.50
N GLU A 101 -5.77 -5.70 14.53
CA GLU A 101 -4.91 -5.14 15.57
C GLU A 101 -3.43 -5.37 15.24
N ASN A 102 -2.65 -4.29 15.14
CA ASN A 102 -1.21 -4.35 14.92
C ASN A 102 -0.48 -4.54 16.25
N ARG A 103 0.20 -5.68 16.40
CA ARG A 103 1.02 -5.98 17.59
C ARG A 103 2.46 -5.59 17.33
N ILE A 104 2.94 -4.53 18.00
CA ILE A 104 4.31 -4.04 17.83
C ILE A 104 5.27 -4.84 18.70
N GLY A 105 6.37 -5.32 18.10
CA GLY A 105 7.40 -6.08 18.82
C GLY A 105 6.98 -7.51 19.22
N GLY A 106 5.87 -8.03 18.69
CA GLY A 106 5.33 -9.36 19.05
C GLY A 106 5.88 -10.54 18.24
N ALA A 107 6.82 -10.31 17.33
CA ALA A 107 7.52 -11.38 16.61
C ALA A 107 8.62 -11.94 17.52
N ASN A 108 8.26 -12.97 18.29
CA ASN A 108 9.21 -13.80 19.05
C ASN A 108 9.88 -14.83 18.13
#